data_AF-A0A8J7VP97-F1
#
_entry.id   AF-A0A8J7VP97-F1
#
_cell.length_a   1.000
_cell.length_b   1.000
_cell.length_c   1.000
_cell.angle_alpha   90.00
_cell.angle_beta   90.00
_cell.angle_gamma   90.00
#
_symmetry.space_group_name_H-M   'P 1'
#
loop_
_entity.id
_entity.type
_entity.pdbx_description
1 polymer ?
#
loop_
_entity_poly.entity_id
_entity_poly.type
_entity_poly.pdbx_seq_one_letter_code
_entity_poly.pdbx_strand_id
1 'polypeptide(L)'
;MVWVTRYLVAQDGLSEYVGRAISWLTLGMIGVLMIEIAARYFFNAPTLWAHETSTMLYGAFCMLAGAYTLRHRGHVRSEVIWGALPKRGQAFCDVLIFSMGAVVLAIFLKLAIAFAAESWAVLEYSNKSMWQPPLYPIKTVIPVAVGLVLLQNMAELLRAVLTLLKVDYDDPREREFDYDIDPDLLPVAPDTNAPNKR
;
A
#
# COMPACT_ATOMS: atom_id res chain seq x y z
N MET A 1 22.09 -9.59 11.38
CA MET A 1 20.80 -10.08 10.88
C MET A 1 19.63 -9.61 11.71
N VAL A 2 19.65 -9.71 13.05
CA VAL A 2 18.54 -9.26 13.93
C VAL A 2 18.04 -7.84 13.63
N TRP A 3 18.93 -6.88 13.38
CA TRP A 3 18.54 -5.50 13.04
C TRP A 3 17.75 -5.39 11.72
N VAL A 4 18.11 -6.19 10.72
CA VAL A 4 17.43 -6.22 9.42
C VAL A 4 16.03 -6.80 9.58
N THR A 5 15.90 -7.95 10.24
CA THR A 5 14.60 -8.56 10.51
C THR A 5 13.71 -7.63 11.31
N ARG A 6 14.24 -6.96 12.35
CA ARG A 6 13.49 -5.97 13.14
C ARG A 6 12.98 -4.80 12.29
N TYR A 7 13.82 -4.30 11.37
CA TYR A 7 13.40 -3.25 10.45
C TYR A 7 12.28 -3.72 9.52
N LEU A 8 12.41 -4.91 8.93
CA LEU A 8 11.40 -5.49 8.05
C LEU A 8 10.05 -5.70 8.76
N VAL A 9 10.07 -6.22 9.99
CA VAL A 9 8.86 -6.39 10.82
C VAL A 9 8.23 -5.04 11.15
N ALA A 10 9.03 -4.06 11.57
CA ALA A 10 8.51 -2.74 11.90
C ALA A 10 7.85 -2.07 10.70
N GLN A 11 8.46 -2.18 9.52
CA GLN A 11 7.95 -1.56 8.31
C GLN A 11 6.69 -2.25 7.77
N ASP A 12 6.67 -3.58 7.77
CA ASP A 12 5.47 -4.33 7.40
C ASP A 12 4.32 -4.06 8.38
N GLY A 13 4.60 -4.03 9.69
CA GLY A 13 3.63 -3.69 10.71
C GLY A 13 3.10 -2.26 10.60
N LEU A 14 3.95 -1.30 10.21
CA LEU A 14 3.53 0.07 9.92
C LEU A 14 2.56 0.10 8.72
N SER A 15 2.92 -0.55 7.61
CA SER A 15 2.06 -0.62 6.42
C SER A 15 0.73 -1.30 6.71
N GLU A 16 0.73 -2.33 7.55
CA GLU A 16 -0.48 -3.04 7.98
C GLU A 16 -1.38 -2.16 8.86
N TYR A 17 -0.80 -1.52 9.88
CA TYR A 17 -1.54 -0.60 10.74
C TYR A 17 -2.15 0.55 9.94
N VAL A 18 -1.37 1.15 9.04
CA VAL A 18 -1.81 2.24 8.19
C VAL A 18 -2.96 1.79 7.29
N GLY A 19 -2.85 0.64 6.61
CA GLY A 19 -3.94 0.11 5.78
C GLY A 19 -5.22 -0.16 6.58
N ARG A 20 -5.11 -0.74 7.78
CA ARG A 20 -6.25 -0.95 8.68
C ARG A 20 -6.86 0.35 9.20
N ALA A 21 -6.06 1.40 9.42
CA ALA A 21 -6.57 2.71 9.80
C ALA A 21 -7.31 3.38 8.64
N ILE A 22 -6.79 3.28 7.42
CA ILE A 22 -7.35 3.90 6.21
C ILE A 22 -8.65 3.23 5.76
N SER A 23 -8.86 1.94 6.03
CA SER A 23 -10.12 1.26 5.68
C SER A 23 -11.36 1.94 6.31
N TRP A 24 -11.19 2.60 7.45
CA TRP A 24 -12.24 3.41 8.08
C TRP A 24 -12.62 4.65 7.26
N LEU A 25 -11.71 5.21 6.44
CA LEU A 25 -12.03 6.30 5.52
C LEU A 25 -13.08 5.87 4.49
N THR A 26 -13.08 4.60 4.07
CA THR A 26 -14.10 4.05 3.17
C THR A 26 -15.49 4.13 3.79
N LEU A 27 -15.61 3.77 5.07
CA LEU A 27 -16.88 3.89 5.81
C LEU A 27 -17.32 5.34 5.94
N GLY A 28 -16.37 6.25 6.22
CA GLY A 28 -16.65 7.70 6.24
C GLY A 28 -17.17 8.21 4.89
N MET A 29 -16.54 7.81 3.79
CA MET A 29 -16.97 8.17 2.44
C MET A 29 -18.37 7.63 2.10
N ILE A 30 -18.66 6.37 2.46
CA ILE A 30 -20.00 5.80 2.31
C ILE A 30 -21.03 6.63 3.09
N GLY A 31 -20.71 7.03 4.33
CA GLY A 31 -21.57 7.88 5.14
C GLY A 31 -21.89 9.22 4.48
N VAL A 32 -20.88 9.90 3.93
CA VAL A 32 -21.06 11.17 3.19
C VAL A 32 -21.98 10.99 1.99
N LEU A 33 -21.78 9.93 1.20
CA LEU A 33 -22.62 9.64 0.04
C LEU A 33 -24.06 9.27 0.42
N MET A 34 -24.24 8.52 1.51
CA MET A 34 -25.58 8.21 2.04
C MET A 34 -26.32 9.47 2.47
N ILE A 35 -25.64 10.40 3.15
CA ILE A 35 -26.23 11.70 3.52
C ILE A 35 -26.64 12.48 2.28
N GLU A 36 -25.79 12.54 1.25
CA GLU A 36 -26.12 13.25 0.00
C GLU A 36 -27.32 12.66 -0.71
N ILE A 37 -27.37 11.33 -0.84
CA ILE A 37 -28.51 10.62 -1.43
C ILE A 37 -29.76 10.91 -0.60
N ALA A 38 -29.68 10.82 0.73
CA ALA A 38 -30.83 11.05 1.57
C ALA A 38 -31.35 12.50 1.48
N ALA A 39 -30.46 13.48 1.57
CA ALA A 39 -30.75 14.91 1.46
C ALA A 39 -31.41 15.25 0.11
N ARG A 40 -30.87 14.69 -0.98
CA ARG A 40 -31.38 14.94 -2.33
C ARG A 40 -32.73 14.29 -2.58
N TYR A 41 -32.92 13.03 -2.20
CA TYR A 41 -34.12 12.29 -2.59
C TYR A 41 -35.26 12.35 -1.56
N PHE A 42 -34.97 12.43 -0.26
CA PHE A 42 -36.02 12.52 0.77
C PHE A 42 -36.35 13.96 1.16
N PHE A 43 -35.37 14.87 1.10
CA PHE A 43 -35.54 16.26 1.55
C PHE A 43 -35.51 17.28 0.41
N ASN A 44 -35.29 16.85 -0.84
CA ASN A 44 -35.16 17.72 -2.02
C ASN A 44 -34.15 18.88 -1.81
N ALA A 45 -33.12 18.62 -1.02
CA ALA A 45 -32.13 19.60 -0.57
C ALA A 45 -30.71 19.05 -0.84
N PRO A 46 -30.17 19.19 -2.06
CA PRO A 46 -28.84 18.69 -2.40
C PRO A 46 -27.76 19.41 -1.59
N THR A 47 -26.73 18.68 -1.13
CA THR A 47 -25.67 19.30 -0.33
C THR A 47 -24.55 19.84 -1.20
N LEU A 48 -24.02 21.01 -0.84
CA LEU A 48 -22.92 21.66 -1.57
C LEU A 48 -21.56 21.00 -1.30
N TRP A 49 -21.43 20.29 -0.18
CA TRP A 49 -20.14 19.83 0.34
C TRP A 49 -19.85 18.34 0.10
N ALA A 50 -20.88 17.50 -0.06
CA ALA A 50 -20.69 16.05 -0.06
C ALA A 50 -19.83 15.57 -1.22
N HIS A 51 -20.02 16.11 -2.43
CA HIS A 51 -19.27 15.66 -3.62
C HIS A 51 -17.77 15.94 -3.52
N GLU A 52 -17.38 17.15 -3.10
CA GLU A 52 -15.96 17.47 -2.90
C GLU A 52 -15.37 16.67 -1.74
N THR A 53 -16.11 16.54 -0.64
CA THR A 53 -15.68 15.76 0.53
C THR A 53 -15.43 14.30 0.16
N SER A 54 -16.36 13.65 -0.57
CA SER A 54 -16.18 12.27 -1.00
C SER A 54 -14.99 12.11 -1.94
N THR A 55 -14.75 13.09 -2.82
CA THR A 55 -13.61 13.07 -3.75
C THR A 55 -12.27 13.21 -3.00
N MET A 56 -12.21 14.08 -2.00
CA MET A 56 -11.03 14.27 -1.15
C MET A 56 -10.74 13.02 -0.30
N LEU A 57 -11.77 12.43 0.31
CA LEU A 57 -11.65 11.18 1.07
C LEU A 57 -11.19 10.02 0.19
N TYR A 58 -11.77 9.89 -1.01
CA TYR A 58 -11.36 8.86 -1.98
C TYR A 58 -9.90 9.04 -2.41
N GLY A 59 -9.50 10.27 -2.75
CA GLY A 59 -8.11 10.57 -3.11
C GLY A 59 -7.13 10.22 -1.98
N ALA A 60 -7.45 10.60 -0.75
CA ALA A 60 -6.64 10.27 0.42
C ALA A 60 -6.56 8.75 0.64
N PHE A 61 -7.68 8.05 0.54
CA PHE A 61 -7.76 6.60 0.64
C PHE A 61 -6.85 5.92 -0.38
N CYS A 62 -7.01 6.24 -1.68
CA CYS A 62 -6.24 5.60 -2.74
C CYS A 62 -4.73 5.85 -2.63
N MET A 63 -4.32 7.07 -2.27
CA MET A 63 -2.91 7.40 -2.13
C MET A 63 -2.28 6.65 -0.96
N LEU A 64 -2.91 6.72 0.22
CA LEU A 64 -2.35 6.11 1.43
C LEU A 64 -2.41 4.57 1.40
N ALA A 65 -3.39 3.99 0.71
CA ALA A 65 -3.49 2.54 0.52
C ALA A 65 -2.28 1.96 -0.26
N GLY A 66 -1.53 2.78 -1.02
CA GLY A 66 -0.41 2.33 -1.83
C GLY A 66 0.65 1.52 -1.07
N ALA A 67 1.01 1.93 0.16
CA ALA A 67 2.01 1.21 0.95
C ALA A 67 1.52 -0.18 1.40
N TYR A 68 0.25 -0.25 1.80
CA TYR A 68 -0.42 -1.52 2.14
C TYR A 68 -0.49 -2.44 0.93
N THR A 69 -0.89 -1.94 -0.23
CA THR A 69 -0.96 -2.71 -1.48
C THR A 69 0.41 -3.22 -1.90
N LEU A 70 1.47 -2.41 -1.71
CA LEU A 70 2.84 -2.81 -2.02
C LEU A 70 3.33 -3.94 -1.09
N ARG A 71 3.05 -3.87 0.21
CA ARG A 71 3.34 -4.96 1.18
C ARG A 71 2.72 -6.29 0.72
N HIS A 72 1.46 -6.25 0.29
CA HIS A 72 0.71 -7.43 -0.15
C HIS A 72 1.03 -7.88 -1.58
N ARG A 73 2.03 -7.27 -2.23
CA ARG A 73 2.37 -7.53 -3.64
C ARG A 73 1.17 -7.39 -4.60
N GLY A 74 0.21 -6.53 -4.25
CA GLY A 74 -1.00 -6.29 -5.04
C GLY A 74 -0.79 -5.32 -6.21
N HIS A 75 0.42 -4.76 -6.38
CA HIS A 75 0.75 -3.98 -7.57
C HIS A 75 0.82 -4.91 -8.79
N VAL A 76 0.24 -4.45 -9.90
CA VAL A 76 0.25 -5.18 -11.18
C VAL A 76 1.69 -5.56 -11.54
N ARG A 77 1.97 -6.87 -11.51
CA ARG A 77 3.24 -7.48 -11.87
C ARG A 77 3.00 -8.45 -13.02
N SER A 78 3.90 -8.50 -13.99
CA SER A 78 3.83 -9.51 -15.04
C SER A 78 4.28 -10.86 -14.47
N GLU A 79 3.32 -11.63 -13.97
CA GLU A 79 3.58 -12.96 -13.39
C GLU A 79 4.08 -13.97 -14.43
N VAL A 80 3.68 -13.82 -15.69
CA VAL A 80 4.14 -14.71 -16.79
C VAL A 80 5.65 -14.56 -17.01
N ILE A 81 6.14 -13.32 -17.08
CA ILE A 81 7.56 -13.05 -17.29
C ILE A 81 8.35 -13.37 -16.01
N TRP A 82 7.83 -12.99 -14.85
CA TRP A 82 8.50 -13.20 -13.57
C TRP A 82 8.57 -14.70 -13.20
N GLY A 83 7.50 -15.47 -13.43
CA GLY A 83 7.43 -16.91 -13.15
C GLY A 83 8.30 -17.76 -14.07
N ALA A 84 8.63 -17.28 -15.28
CA ALA A 84 9.54 -17.96 -16.20
C ALA A 84 11.03 -17.82 -15.82
N LEU A 85 11.38 -16.87 -14.93
CA LEU A 85 12.76 -16.60 -14.54
C LEU A 85 13.22 -17.50 -13.39
N PRO A 86 14.51 -17.91 -13.35
CA PRO A 86 15.08 -18.57 -12.18
C PRO A 86 15.10 -17.61 -10.98
N LYS A 87 15.12 -18.14 -9.75
CA LYS A 87 15.11 -17.33 -8.50
C LYS A 87 16.11 -16.17 -8.49
N ARG A 88 17.30 -16.36 -9.09
CA ARG A 88 18.31 -15.30 -9.23
C ARG A 88 17.92 -14.19 -10.22
N GLY A 89 17.29 -14.56 -11.33
CA GLY A 89 16.77 -13.60 -12.31
C GLY A 89 15.62 -12.78 -11.73
N GLN A 90 14.71 -13.43 -11.00
CA GLN A 90 13.64 -12.77 -10.25
C GLN A 90 14.20 -11.73 -9.27
N ALA A 91 15.14 -12.16 -8.41
CA ALA A 91 15.76 -11.26 -7.44
C ALA A 91 16.51 -10.10 -8.10
N PHE A 92 17.21 -10.33 -9.21
CA PHE A 92 17.88 -9.25 -9.96
C PHE A 92 16.88 -8.24 -10.53
N CYS A 93 15.81 -8.70 -11.16
CA CYS A 93 14.74 -7.83 -11.66
C CYS A 93 14.10 -7.03 -10.53
N ASP A 94 13.81 -7.67 -9.40
CA ASP A 94 13.23 -7.00 -8.23
C ASP A 94 14.19 -5.93 -7.67
N VAL A 95 15.49 -6.23 -7.54
CA VAL A 95 16.49 -5.23 -7.14
C VAL A 95 16.49 -4.04 -8.10
N LEU A 96 16.50 -4.28 -9.42
CA LEU A 96 16.49 -3.21 -10.42
C LEU A 96 15.24 -2.34 -10.31
N ILE A 97 14.05 -2.97 -10.24
CA ILE A 97 12.76 -2.28 -10.17
C ILE A 97 12.65 -1.46 -8.89
N PHE A 98 12.95 -2.04 -7.73
CA PHE A 98 12.84 -1.32 -6.46
C PHE A 98 13.92 -0.26 -6.29
N SER A 99 15.11 -0.44 -6.90
CA SER A 99 16.15 0.61 -6.93
C SER A 99 15.71 1.81 -7.76
N MET A 100 15.19 1.56 -8.97
CA MET A 100 14.65 2.63 -9.81
C MET A 100 13.45 3.30 -9.15
N GLY A 101 12.56 2.50 -8.55
CA GLY A 101 11.43 2.95 -7.76
C GLY A 101 11.85 3.85 -6.61
N ALA A 102 12.91 3.51 -5.87
CA ALA A 102 13.42 4.33 -4.77
C ALA A 102 13.88 5.72 -5.25
N VAL A 103 14.59 5.80 -6.37
CA VAL A 103 15.03 7.08 -6.94
C VAL A 103 13.83 7.93 -7.37
N VAL A 104 12.90 7.33 -8.11
CA VAL A 104 11.69 8.02 -8.60
C VAL A 104 10.84 8.50 -7.43
N LEU A 105 10.57 7.65 -6.45
CA LEU A 105 9.79 7.98 -5.25
C LEU A 105 10.48 9.05 -4.39
N ALA A 106 11.81 9.07 -4.30
CA ALA A 106 12.53 10.14 -3.60
C ALA A 106 12.37 11.50 -4.28
N ILE A 107 12.43 11.53 -5.62
CA ILE A 107 12.16 12.75 -6.40
C ILE A 107 10.70 13.20 -6.20
N PHE A 108 9.75 12.26 -6.32
CA PHE A 108 8.34 12.56 -6.07
C PHE A 108 8.08 13.06 -4.65
N LEU A 109 8.74 12.50 -3.64
CA LEU A 109 8.61 12.95 -2.26
C LEU A 109 9.06 14.40 -2.11
N LYS A 110 10.19 14.76 -2.71
CA LYS A 110 10.68 16.15 -2.70
C LYS A 110 9.67 17.11 -3.35
N LEU A 111 9.12 16.74 -4.51
CA LEU A 111 8.13 17.54 -5.21
C LEU A 111 6.80 17.63 -4.42
N ALA A 112 6.37 16.52 -3.82
CA ALA A 112 5.15 16.46 -3.03
C ALA A 112 5.24 17.32 -1.75
N ILE A 113 6.40 17.35 -1.10
CA ILE A 113 6.65 18.22 0.05
C ILE A 113 6.57 19.70 -0.37
N ALA A 114 7.22 20.08 -1.48
CA ALA A 114 7.15 21.45 -1.99
C ALA A 114 5.71 21.85 -2.35
N PHE A 115 4.99 20.97 -3.04
CA PHE A 115 3.59 21.17 -3.42
C PHE A 115 2.65 21.34 -2.21
N ALA A 116 2.84 20.55 -1.16
CA ALA A 116 2.10 20.70 0.08
C ALA A 116 2.47 22.02 0.79
N ALA A 117 3.76 22.34 0.88
CA ALA A 117 4.24 23.55 1.54
C ALA A 117 3.71 24.84 0.89
N GLU A 118 3.70 24.91 -0.45
CA GLU A 118 3.10 26.02 -1.19
C GLU A 118 1.61 26.20 -0.86
N SER A 119 0.87 25.09 -0.78
CA SER A 119 -0.56 25.11 -0.45
C SER A 119 -0.83 25.64 0.97
N TRP A 120 0.01 25.26 1.93
CA TRP A 120 -0.06 25.79 3.30
C TRP A 120 0.31 27.27 3.36
N ALA A 121 1.32 27.72 2.59
CA ALA A 121 1.77 29.10 2.60
C ALA A 121 0.68 30.08 2.12
N VAL A 122 -0.18 29.63 1.20
CA VAL A 122 -1.28 30.44 0.64
C VAL A 122 -2.63 30.15 1.33
N LEU A 123 -2.67 29.16 2.24
CA LEU A 123 -3.93 28.64 2.81
C LEU A 123 -4.95 28.34 1.71
N GLU A 124 -4.56 27.48 0.78
CA GLU A 124 -5.31 27.24 -0.44
C GLU A 124 -6.72 26.67 -0.20
N TYR A 125 -7.69 27.22 -0.91
CA TYR A 125 -9.08 26.75 -0.94
C TYR A 125 -9.47 26.26 -2.34
N SER A 126 -10.39 25.30 -2.38
CA SER A 126 -10.94 24.78 -3.64
C SER A 126 -11.79 25.83 -4.34
N ASN A 127 -11.60 25.97 -5.64
CA ASN A 127 -12.46 26.80 -6.51
C ASN A 127 -13.37 25.95 -7.39
N LYS A 128 -13.53 24.64 -7.08
CA LYS A 128 -14.34 23.72 -7.89
C LYS A 128 -15.83 23.81 -7.62
N SER A 129 -16.24 24.14 -6.40
CA SER A 129 -17.63 24.42 -6.04
C SER A 129 -17.74 25.64 -5.14
N MET A 130 -18.97 26.10 -4.93
CA MET A 130 -19.28 27.20 -4.02
C MET A 130 -18.99 26.88 -2.54
N TRP A 131 -18.78 25.60 -2.17
CA TRP A 131 -18.45 25.23 -0.79
C TRP A 131 -17.03 25.64 -0.38
N GLN A 132 -16.12 25.75 -1.36
CA GLN A 132 -14.74 26.19 -1.18
C GLN A 132 -14.03 25.57 0.04
N PRO A 133 -13.87 24.24 0.11
CA PRO A 133 -13.16 23.60 1.21
C PRO A 133 -11.65 23.91 1.20
N PRO A 134 -11.00 23.90 2.39
CA PRO A 134 -9.55 24.03 2.49
C PRO A 134 -8.84 22.82 1.84
N LEU A 135 -7.91 23.07 0.91
CA LEU A 135 -7.18 22.03 0.17
C LEU A 135 -5.85 21.65 0.81
N TYR A 136 -5.23 22.57 1.54
CA TYR A 136 -3.91 22.36 2.13
C TYR A 136 -3.80 21.09 2.99
N PRO A 137 -4.80 20.66 3.80
CA PRO A 137 -4.67 19.42 4.58
C PRO A 137 -4.65 18.19 3.66
N ILE A 138 -5.52 18.15 2.64
CA ILE A 138 -5.57 17.02 1.71
C ILE A 138 -4.30 16.94 0.88
N LYS A 139 -3.69 18.07 0.49
CA LYS A 139 -2.40 18.06 -0.20
C LYS A 139 -1.25 17.53 0.65
N THR A 140 -1.32 17.58 1.99
CA THR A 140 -0.32 16.90 2.86
C THR A 140 -0.38 15.40 2.81
N VAL A 141 -1.53 14.83 2.42
CA VAL A 141 -1.68 13.39 2.30
C VAL A 141 -0.76 12.85 1.20
N ILE A 142 -0.46 13.66 0.18
CA ILE A 142 0.42 13.28 -0.94
C ILE A 142 1.84 12.94 -0.45
N PRO A 143 2.60 13.85 0.20
CA PRO A 143 3.95 13.51 0.68
C PRO A 143 3.93 12.40 1.75
N VAL A 144 2.89 12.32 2.59
CA VAL A 144 2.75 11.23 3.56
C VAL A 144 2.61 9.88 2.86
N ALA A 145 1.72 9.77 1.87
CA ALA A 145 1.52 8.55 1.09
C ALA A 145 2.78 8.15 0.32
N VAL A 146 3.41 9.08 -0.38
CA VAL A 146 4.66 8.82 -1.11
C VAL A 146 5.78 8.39 -0.15
N GLY A 147 5.89 9.03 1.02
CA GLY A 147 6.85 8.66 2.05
C GLY A 147 6.65 7.23 2.56
N LEU A 148 5.40 6.85 2.84
CA LEU A 148 5.06 5.49 3.27
C LEU A 148 5.38 4.45 2.20
N VAL A 149 5.05 4.72 0.94
CA VAL A 149 5.37 3.85 -0.19
C VAL A 149 6.89 3.75 -0.38
N LEU A 150 7.64 4.85 -0.24
CA LEU A 150 9.10 4.84 -0.33
C LEU A 150 9.73 3.98 0.79
N LEU A 151 9.24 4.09 2.02
CA LEU A 151 9.71 3.27 3.13
C LEU A 151 9.42 1.78 2.88
N GLN A 152 8.23 1.44 2.39
CA GLN A 152 7.87 0.07 2.04
C GLN A 152 8.71 -0.45 0.86
N ASN A 153 8.92 0.38 -0.17
CA ASN A 153 9.78 0.07 -1.31
C ASN A 153 11.22 -0.24 -0.86
N MET A 154 11.73 0.46 0.15
CA MET A 154 13.06 0.19 0.69
C MET A 154 13.13 -1.16 1.42
N ALA A 155 12.06 -1.58 2.09
CA ALA A 155 11.97 -2.91 2.67
C ALA A 155 11.95 -4.02 1.60
N GLU A 156 11.21 -3.83 0.50
CA GLU A 156 11.22 -4.77 -0.63
C GLU A 156 12.59 -4.82 -1.32
N LEU A 157 13.24 -3.68 -1.51
CA LEU A 157 14.60 -3.62 -2.07
C LEU A 157 15.58 -4.40 -1.21
N LEU A 158 15.52 -4.24 0.10
CA LEU A 158 16.40 -4.94 1.04
C LEU A 158 16.21 -6.46 0.94
N ARG A 159 14.96 -6.94 0.88
CA ARG A 159 14.64 -8.36 0.69
C ARG A 159 15.18 -8.89 -0.63
N ALA A 160 15.00 -8.14 -1.71
CA ALA A 160 15.48 -8.51 -3.04
C ALA A 160 17.03 -8.62 -3.06
N VAL A 161 17.73 -7.68 -2.42
CA VAL A 161 19.20 -7.71 -2.30
C VAL A 161 19.68 -8.91 -1.48
N LEU A 162 19.06 -9.18 -0.32
CA LEU A 162 19.42 -10.34 0.52
C LEU A 162 19.23 -11.66 -0.23
N THR A 163 18.12 -11.78 -0.97
CA THR A 163 17.80 -12.94 -1.79
C THR A 163 18.81 -13.13 -2.92
N LEU A 164 19.22 -12.04 -3.58
CA LEU A 164 20.23 -12.06 -4.64
C LEU A 164 21.60 -12.48 -4.12
N LEU A 165 21.98 -12.00 -2.94
CA LEU A 165 23.25 -12.32 -2.26
C LEU A 165 23.25 -13.69 -1.56
N LYS A 166 22.12 -14.43 -1.56
CA LYS A 166 21.93 -15.70 -0.84
C LYS A 166 22.24 -15.58 0.66
N VAL A 167 21.92 -14.45 1.24
CA VAL A 167 22.03 -14.23 2.69
C VAL A 167 20.75 -14.76 3.32
N ASP A 168 20.87 -15.75 4.20
CA ASP A 168 19.73 -16.29 4.93
C ASP A 168 19.14 -15.23 5.86
N TYR A 169 17.82 -15.05 5.80
CA TYR A 169 17.08 -14.14 6.66
C TYR A 169 15.67 -14.66 6.90
N ASP A 170 15.18 -14.43 8.12
CA ASP A 170 13.83 -14.78 8.52
C ASP A 170 12.85 -13.74 7.95
N ASP A 171 12.05 -14.14 6.96
CA ASP A 171 11.01 -13.30 6.36
C ASP A 171 9.71 -13.41 7.21
N PRO A 172 9.22 -12.29 7.79
CA PRO A 172 7.99 -12.32 8.59
C PRO A 172 6.74 -12.74 7.82
N ARG A 173 6.70 -12.57 6.49
CA ARG A 173 5.52 -12.82 5.64
C ARG A 173 5.30 -14.28 5.32
N GLU A 174 6.36 -15.09 5.31
CA GLU A 174 6.24 -16.53 5.09
C GLU A 174 5.41 -17.18 6.21
N ARG A 175 5.40 -16.60 7.41
CA ARG A 175 4.58 -17.04 8.55
C ARG A 175 3.10 -16.71 8.41
N GLU A 176 2.78 -15.69 7.62
CA GLU A 176 1.40 -15.21 7.43
C GLU A 176 0.67 -16.12 6.43
N PHE A 177 1.36 -16.57 5.37
CA PHE A 177 0.83 -17.52 4.39
C PHE A 177 0.53 -18.91 4.96
N ASP A 178 1.26 -19.34 5.98
CA ASP A 178 1.08 -20.66 6.61
C ASP A 178 -0.22 -20.75 7.43
N TYR A 179 -0.84 -19.61 7.75
CA TYR A 179 -2.10 -19.54 8.51
C TYR A 179 -3.36 -19.57 7.63
N ASP A 180 -3.25 -19.13 6.37
CA ASP A 180 -4.38 -19.00 5.45
C ASP A 180 -4.71 -20.31 4.70
N ILE A 181 -3.82 -21.31 4.75
CA ILE A 181 -4.04 -22.63 4.15
C ILE A 181 -4.53 -23.57 5.25
N ASP A 182 -5.76 -24.05 5.13
CA ASP A 182 -6.26 -25.13 5.98
C ASP A 182 -5.30 -26.33 5.88
N PRO A 183 -4.64 -26.76 6.97
CA PRO A 183 -3.69 -27.86 6.95
C PRO A 183 -4.26 -29.15 6.35
N ASP A 184 -5.58 -29.31 6.42
CA ASP A 184 -6.30 -30.47 5.89
C ASP A 184 -6.48 -30.43 4.36
N LEU A 185 -6.25 -29.28 3.73
CA LEU A 185 -6.26 -29.10 2.27
C LEU A 185 -4.85 -29.25 1.66
N LEU A 186 -3.81 -29.33 2.47
CA LEU A 186 -2.47 -29.63 1.98
C LEU A 186 -2.44 -31.10 1.50
N PRO A 187 -1.86 -31.39 0.32
CA PRO A 187 -1.62 -32.77 -0.08
C PRO A 187 -0.73 -33.42 0.97
N VAL A 188 -1.28 -34.40 1.69
CA VAL A 188 -0.54 -35.21 2.68
C VAL A 188 0.71 -35.72 1.96
N ALA A 189 1.89 -35.37 2.49
CA ALA A 189 3.14 -35.85 1.93
C ALA A 189 3.07 -37.38 1.81
N PRO A 190 3.42 -37.97 0.65
CA PRO A 190 3.35 -39.42 0.49
C PRO A 190 4.18 -40.07 1.59
N ASP A 191 3.54 -40.93 2.38
CA ASP A 191 4.14 -41.64 3.50
C ASP A 191 5.38 -42.40 3.00
N THR A 192 6.56 -41.87 3.33
CA THR A 192 7.85 -42.47 2.97
C THR A 192 8.12 -43.77 3.74
N ASN A 193 7.27 -44.12 4.71
CA ASN A 193 7.31 -45.38 5.46
C ASN A 193 6.20 -46.36 5.06
N ALA A 194 5.41 -46.07 4.01
CA ALA A 194 4.41 -47.03 3.55
C ALA A 194 5.12 -48.30 3.02
N PRO A 195 4.85 -49.48 3.59
CA PRO A 195 5.45 -50.72 3.10
C PRO A 195 5.03 -50.94 1.66
N ASN A 196 6.00 -51.10 0.78
CA ASN A 196 5.83 -51.37 -0.65
C ASN A 196 4.94 -52.60 -0.84
N LYS A 197 3.64 -52.39 -1.07
CA LYS A 197 2.70 -53.45 -1.40
C LYS A 197 2.95 -53.83 -2.87
N ARG A 198 3.62 -54.97 -3.03
CA ARG A 198 3.74 -55.69 -4.30
C ARG A 198 2.38 -56.16 -4.80
#